data_AF-A0A8K0T3D6-F1
#
_entry.id   AF-A0A8K0T3D6-F1
#
_cell.length_a   1.000
_cell.length_b   1.000
_cell.length_c   1.000
_cell.angle_alpha   90.00
_cell.angle_beta   90.00
_cell.angle_gamma   90.00
#
_symmetry.space_group_name_H-M   'P 1'
#
loop_
_entity.id
_entity.type
_entity.pdbx_description
1 polymer ?
#
loop_
_entity_poly.entity_id
_entity_poly.type
_entity_poly.pdbx_seq_one_letter_code
_entity_poly.pdbx_strand_id
1 'polypeptide(L)'
;MASGQQPFAHASGDFRPSQGEVLYEQESGQCDTAYSTPLELGMKDWLSQAILYDGKPITTGREPWLHYCEWLRPTTCLLSRSTEIGCARAFDISTPWKIFVVCRFLPEGNVLGQTPF
;
A
#
# COMPACT_ATOMS: atom_id res chain seq x y z
N MET A 1 -27.82 7.82 10.63
CA MET A 1 -27.33 6.66 9.86
C MET A 1 -26.64 7.21 8.63
N ALA A 2 -25.30 7.29 8.64
CA ALA A 2 -24.56 7.87 7.54
C ALA A 2 -24.53 6.88 6.37
N SER A 3 -25.38 7.11 5.37
CA SER A 3 -25.56 6.26 4.18
C SER A 3 -24.47 6.48 3.13
N GLY A 4 -23.21 6.61 3.54
CA GLY A 4 -22.14 7.07 2.66
C GLY A 4 -20.80 6.37 2.88
N GLN A 5 -20.81 5.07 3.21
CA GLN A 5 -19.58 4.28 3.23
C GLN A 5 -18.94 4.34 1.84
N GLN A 6 -17.81 5.04 1.75
CA GLN A 6 -16.96 5.02 0.57
C GLN A 6 -16.18 3.70 0.57
N PRO A 7 -15.98 3.07 -0.60
CA PRO A 7 -15.10 1.91 -0.69
C PRO A 7 -13.69 2.30 -0.24
N PHE A 8 -13.01 1.39 0.44
CA PHE A 8 -11.62 1.60 0.79
C PHE A 8 -10.79 1.64 -0.50
N ALA A 9 -10.30 2.83 -0.83
CA ALA A 9 -9.67 3.13 -2.10
C ALA A 9 -8.62 4.22 -1.91
N HIS A 10 -7.75 4.36 -2.90
CA HIS A 10 -6.70 5.37 -2.88
C HIS A 10 -7.26 6.78 -2.74
N ALA A 11 -6.57 7.61 -1.97
CA ALA A 11 -6.88 9.02 -1.90
C ALA A 11 -6.70 9.68 -3.28
N SER A 12 -7.52 10.69 -3.60
CA SER A 12 -7.28 11.54 -4.78
C SER A 12 -5.87 12.14 -4.72
N GLY A 13 -5.24 12.33 -5.88
CA GLY A 13 -3.92 12.95 -5.97
C GLY A 13 -3.84 14.31 -5.27
N ASP A 14 -4.95 15.05 -5.22
CA ASP A 14 -5.05 16.34 -4.52
C ASP A 14 -4.78 16.23 -3.00
N PHE A 15 -5.06 15.08 -2.39
CA PHE A 15 -4.84 14.81 -0.96
C PHE A 15 -3.49 14.14 -0.67
N ARG A 16 -2.70 13.88 -1.71
CA ARG A 16 -1.39 13.25 -1.64
C ARG A 16 -0.46 13.78 -2.76
N PRO A 17 -0.24 15.11 -2.83
CA PRO A 17 0.61 15.68 -3.88
C PRO A 17 2.02 15.10 -3.77
N SER A 18 2.50 14.57 -4.89
CA SER A 18 3.80 13.92 -5.00
C SER A 18 4.04 12.75 -4.03
N GLN A 19 2.97 12.06 -3.61
CA GLN A 19 3.07 10.95 -2.67
C GLN A 19 2.50 9.65 -3.26
N GLY A 20 3.32 8.59 -3.17
CA GLY A 20 2.89 7.22 -3.39
C GLY A 20 1.99 6.75 -2.25
N GLU A 21 1.10 5.80 -2.51
CA GLU A 21 0.21 5.25 -1.49
C GLU A 21 0.01 3.75 -1.73
N VAL A 22 0.09 2.99 -0.65
CA VAL A 22 -0.27 1.57 -0.62
C VAL A 22 -1.31 1.34 0.46
N LEU A 23 -2.24 0.45 0.16
CA LEU A 23 -3.38 0.15 1.00
C LEU A 23 -3.38 -1.33 1.38
N TYR A 24 -3.78 -1.60 2.61
CA TYR A 24 -4.03 -2.93 3.10
C TYR A 24 -5.31 -2.93 3.93
N GLU A 25 -6.19 -3.86 3.62
CA GLU A 25 -7.45 -4.06 4.31
C GLU A 25 -7.51 -5.52 4.74
N GLN A 26 -7.93 -5.74 5.98
CA GLN A 26 -8.18 -7.08 6.48
C GLN A 26 -9.38 -7.08 7.40
N GLU A 27 -10.18 -8.13 7.30
CA GLU A 27 -11.24 -8.45 8.25
C GLU A 27 -10.87 -9.77 8.93
N SER A 28 -10.76 -9.76 10.26
CA SER A 28 -10.63 -10.99 11.03
C SER A 28 -11.98 -11.40 11.65
N GLY A 29 -12.17 -12.69 11.88
CA GLY A 29 -13.33 -13.19 12.62
C GLY A 29 -13.20 -13.05 14.14
N GLN A 30 -12.02 -12.68 14.65
CA GLN A 30 -11.72 -12.66 16.08
C GLN A 30 -10.57 -11.70 16.44
N CYS A 31 -10.33 -11.50 17.74
CA CYS A 31 -9.15 -10.79 18.24
C CYS A 31 -7.89 -11.67 18.11
N ASP A 32 -7.33 -11.74 16.90
CA ASP A 32 -6.14 -12.55 16.61
C ASP A 32 -4.86 -11.70 16.48
N THR A 33 -3.76 -12.37 16.14
CA THR A 33 -2.47 -11.72 15.88
C THR A 33 -2.54 -10.72 14.73
N ALA A 34 -3.47 -10.89 13.77
CA ALA A 34 -3.65 -9.96 12.68
C ALA A 34 -4.22 -8.62 13.15
N TYR A 35 -5.05 -8.65 14.19
CA TYR A 35 -5.46 -7.46 14.91
C TYR A 35 -4.32 -6.76 15.68
N SER A 36 -3.35 -7.54 16.15
CA SER A 36 -2.27 -7.04 17.00
C SER A 36 -1.12 -6.38 16.20
N THR A 37 -0.78 -6.92 15.02
CA THR A 37 0.33 -6.42 14.17
C THR A 37 -0.09 -6.14 12.71
N PRO A 38 -1.14 -5.33 12.48
CA PRO A 38 -1.69 -5.13 11.12
C PRO A 38 -0.70 -4.49 10.14
N LEU A 39 0.23 -3.66 10.62
CA LEU A 39 1.26 -3.05 9.78
C LEU A 39 2.25 -4.10 9.24
N GLU A 40 2.69 -5.04 10.08
CA GLU A 40 3.61 -6.10 9.66
C GLU A 40 2.96 -7.04 8.65
N LEU A 41 1.66 -7.31 8.81
CA LEU A 41 0.91 -8.11 7.85
C LEU A 41 0.74 -7.38 6.52
N GLY A 42 0.38 -6.10 6.54
CA GLY A 42 0.35 -5.28 5.33
C GLY A 42 1.69 -5.28 4.60
N MET A 43 2.80 -5.08 5.33
CA MET A 43 4.16 -5.19 4.77
C MET A 43 4.43 -6.56 4.11
N LYS A 44 4.09 -7.66 4.78
CA LYS A 44 4.29 -9.01 4.25
C LYS A 44 3.44 -9.26 3.00
N ASP A 45 2.20 -8.77 3.00
CA ASP A 45 1.29 -8.88 1.87
C ASP A 45 1.83 -8.14 0.65
N TRP A 46 2.21 -6.87 0.82
CA TRP A 46 2.82 -6.07 -0.24
C TRP A 46 4.12 -6.70 -0.76
N LEU A 47 4.98 -7.20 0.14
CA LEU A 47 6.23 -7.87 -0.25
C LEU A 47 6.01 -9.21 -0.96
N SER A 48 4.92 -9.92 -0.68
CA SER A 48 4.60 -11.20 -1.33
C SER A 48 4.33 -11.07 -2.83
N GLN A 49 3.95 -9.87 -3.29
CA GLN A 49 3.72 -9.59 -4.70
C GLN A 49 5.00 -9.59 -5.54
N ALA A 50 6.19 -9.73 -4.92
CA ALA A 50 7.47 -9.86 -5.60
C ALA A 50 7.46 -10.89 -6.74
N ILE A 51 6.80 -12.03 -6.50
CA ILE A 51 6.72 -13.14 -7.47
C ILE A 51 5.93 -12.78 -8.72
N LEU A 52 5.10 -11.74 -8.66
CA LEU A 52 4.28 -11.29 -9.78
C LEU A 52 5.04 -10.30 -10.68
N TYR A 53 6.17 -9.76 -10.22
CA TYR A 53 6.95 -8.79 -10.97
C TYR A 53 7.67 -9.46 -12.16
N ASP A 54 7.44 -8.94 -13.35
CA ASP A 54 7.91 -9.52 -14.62
C ASP A 54 9.07 -8.74 -15.26
N GLY A 55 9.69 -7.80 -14.53
CA GLY A 55 10.82 -7.02 -15.04
C GLY A 55 10.45 -5.89 -16.00
N LYS A 56 9.16 -5.61 -16.20
CA LYS A 56 8.70 -4.63 -17.19
C LYS A 56 8.42 -3.25 -16.57
N PRO A 57 8.48 -2.19 -17.40
CA PRO A 57 8.06 -0.87 -16.96
C PRO A 57 6.58 -0.82 -16.58
N ILE A 58 6.24 0.13 -15.71
CA ILE A 58 4.86 0.42 -15.35
C ILE A 58 4.18 1.02 -16.58
N THR A 59 3.09 0.41 -17.01
CA THR A 59 2.35 0.80 -18.21
C THR A 59 0.98 1.38 -17.89
N THR A 60 0.32 0.84 -16.88
CA THR A 60 -1.08 1.13 -16.55
C THR A 60 -1.24 1.78 -15.18
N GLY A 61 -0.26 1.64 -14.28
CA GLY A 61 -0.38 2.10 -12.89
C GLY A 61 -1.42 1.30 -12.11
N ARG A 62 -1.72 0.07 -12.56
CA ARG A 62 -2.67 -0.88 -11.95
C ARG A 62 -2.12 -2.31 -11.89
N GLU A 63 -0.81 -2.46 -12.10
CA GLU A 63 -0.14 -3.74 -12.08
C GLU A 63 -0.23 -4.38 -10.69
N PRO A 64 -0.40 -5.71 -10.61
CA PRO A 64 -0.65 -6.40 -9.34
C PRO A 64 0.57 -6.45 -8.41
N TRP A 65 1.74 -5.99 -8.89
CA TRP A 65 3.00 -5.93 -8.16
C TRP A 65 3.38 -4.51 -7.72
N LEU A 66 2.51 -3.51 -7.92
CA LEU A 66 2.86 -2.11 -7.62
C LEU A 66 3.14 -1.87 -6.13
N HIS A 67 2.46 -2.57 -5.22
CA HIS A 67 2.72 -2.41 -3.79
C HIS A 67 4.12 -2.94 -3.43
N TYR A 68 4.56 -4.02 -4.08
CA TYR A 68 5.92 -4.52 -3.92
C TYR A 68 6.96 -3.49 -4.37
N CYS A 69 6.77 -2.89 -5.55
CA CYS A 69 7.68 -1.90 -6.11
C CYS A 69 7.78 -0.61 -5.26
N GLU A 70 6.70 -0.20 -4.59
CA GLU A 70 6.72 0.96 -3.70
C GLU A 70 7.54 0.71 -2.41
N TRP A 71 7.53 -0.52 -1.89
CA TRP A 71 8.21 -0.90 -0.65
C TRP A 71 9.71 -1.14 -0.78
N LEU A 72 10.21 -1.38 -1.98
CA LEU A 72 11.60 -1.79 -2.17
C LEU A 72 12.56 -0.59 -2.08
N ARG A 73 13.13 -0.38 -0.89
CA ARG A 73 14.33 0.44 -0.70
C ARG A 73 15.60 -0.35 -1.11
N PRO A 74 16.71 0.32 -1.46
CA PRO A 74 17.73 -0.22 -2.35
C PRO A 74 18.68 -1.18 -1.62
N THR A 75 18.35 -2.46 -1.55
CA THR A 75 19.36 -3.50 -1.21
C THR A 75 19.98 -4.14 -2.43
N THR A 76 19.38 -3.99 -3.61
CA THR A 76 19.97 -4.35 -4.90
C THR A 76 19.40 -3.44 -5.98
N CYS A 77 20.12 -2.35 -6.29
CA CYS A 77 20.02 -1.48 -7.48
C CYS A 77 18.61 -1.15 -8.07
N LEU A 78 18.36 0.17 -8.08
CA LEU A 78 17.45 0.97 -8.94
C LEU A 78 16.03 1.26 -8.37
N LEU A 79 15.85 2.56 -8.07
CA LEU A 79 14.67 3.42 -8.33
C LEU A 79 13.45 3.53 -7.39
N SER A 80 13.45 3.08 -6.13
CA SER A 80 12.61 3.79 -5.14
C SER A 80 13.31 5.08 -4.73
N ARG A 81 12.91 6.21 -5.35
CA ARG A 81 13.34 7.56 -4.93
C ARG A 81 12.74 7.96 -3.58
N SER A 82 11.79 7.18 -3.08
CA SER A 82 11.05 7.45 -1.85
C SER A 82 11.96 7.40 -0.63
N THR A 83 12.31 8.57 -0.10
CA THR A 83 13.19 8.74 1.06
C THR A 83 12.45 8.72 2.38
N GLU A 84 11.14 8.95 2.37
CA GLU A 84 10.30 9.05 3.56
C GLU A 84 9.09 8.11 3.45
N ILE A 85 8.66 7.59 4.59
CA ILE A 85 7.46 6.74 4.69
C ILE A 85 6.65 7.14 5.93
N GLY A 86 5.34 7.29 5.76
CA GLY A 86 4.40 7.52 6.84
C GLY A 86 3.28 6.49 6.77
N CYS A 87 3.09 5.71 7.83
CA CYS A 87 2.05 4.68 7.90
C CYS A 87 1.03 5.01 9.00
N ALA A 88 -0.24 4.76 8.71
CA ALA A 88 -1.33 4.87 9.65
C ALA A 88 -2.17 3.60 9.64
N ARG A 89 -2.78 3.29 10.77
CA ARG A 89 -3.77 2.21 10.90
C ARG A 89 -5.06 2.76 11.48
N ALA A 90 -6.19 2.25 11.00
CA ALA A 90 -7.52 2.56 11.50
C ALA A 90 -8.32 1.27 11.71
N PHE A 91 -9.19 1.27 12.71
CA PHE A 91 -10.12 0.18 12.99
C PHE A 91 -11.52 0.62 12.57
N ASP A 92 -12.28 -0.29 11.97
CA ASP A 92 -13.68 0.00 11.68
C ASP A 92 -14.51 0.06 12.98
N ILE A 93 -15.46 0.99 13.00
CA ILE A 93 -16.44 1.12 14.08
C ILE A 93 -17.66 0.23 13.79
N SER A 94 -17.97 -0.02 12.51
CA SER A 94 -19.14 -0.83 12.11
C SER A 94 -18.88 -2.33 12.12
N THR A 95 -17.73 -2.76 11.63
CA THR A 95 -17.38 -4.18 11.55
C THR A 95 -16.30 -4.53 12.57
N PRO A 96 -16.59 -5.44 13.53
CA PRO A 96 -15.59 -5.89 14.49
C PRO A 96 -14.36 -6.45 13.78
N TRP A 97 -13.16 -6.14 14.29
CA TRP A 97 -11.89 -6.70 13.82
C TRP A 97 -11.54 -6.40 12.36
N LYS A 98 -12.20 -5.40 11.76
CA LYS A 98 -11.83 -4.88 10.45
C LYS A 98 -10.80 -3.75 10.61
N ILE A 99 -9.73 -3.86 9.83
CA ILE A 99 -8.54 -3.03 9.96
C ILE A 99 -8.14 -2.50 8.60
N PHE A 100 -7.76 -1.24 8.58
CA PHE A 100 -7.22 -0.55 7.43
C PHE A 100 -5.81 -0.07 7.77
N VAL A 101 -4.87 -0.30 6.87
CA VAL A 101 -3.52 0.23 6.93
C VAL A 101 -3.26 1.00 5.65
N VAL A 102 -2.74 2.21 5.81
CA VAL A 102 -2.37 3.11 4.73
C VAL A 102 -0.92 3.51 4.95
N CYS A 103 -0.07 3.31 3.96
CA CYS A 103 1.28 3.86 3.96
C CYS A 103 1.47 4.80 2.78
N ARG A 104 2.12 5.93 3.04
CA ARG A 104 2.47 6.94 2.04
C ARG A 104 3.97 7.10 1.93
N PHE A 105 4.42 7.41 0.73
CA PHE A 105 5.83 7.48 0.37
C PHE A 105 6.12 8.82 -0.29
N LEU A 106 7.23 9.47 0.09
CA LEU A 106 7.69 10.72 -0.50
C LEU A 106 9.16 10.62 -0.89
N PRO A 107 9.57 11.09 -2.09
CA PRO A 107 8.74 11.41 -3.26
C PRO A 107 7.96 10.18 -3.78
N GLU A 108 7.01 10.35 -4.70
CA GLU A 108 6.21 9.23 -5.21
C GLU A 108 7.04 8.19 -5.97
N GLY A 109 6.75 6.91 -5.71
CA GLY A 109 7.17 5.81 -6.57
C GLY A 109 6.18 5.58 -7.71
N ASN A 110 6.37 4.48 -8.43
CA ASN A 110 5.42 3.95 -9.40
C ASN A 110 4.96 4.92 -10.53
N VAL A 111 5.88 5.74 -11.05
CA VAL A 111 5.59 6.68 -12.14
C VAL A 111 5.43 5.94 -13.48
N LEU A 112 4.36 6.26 -14.22
CA LEU A 112 4.08 5.67 -15.54
C LEU A 112 5.26 5.84 -16.50
N GLY A 113 5.57 4.76 -17.24
CA GLY A 113 6.66 4.74 -18.22
C GLY A 113 8.05 4.59 -17.61
N GLN A 114 8.18 4.54 -16.29
CA GLN A 114 9.43 4.20 -15.61
C GLN A 114 9.46 2.71 -15.27
N THR A 115 10.64 2.12 -15.36
CA THR A 115 10.86 0.80 -14.77
C THR A 115 10.97 0.96 -13.25
N PRO A 116 10.31 0.08 -12.46
CA PRO A 116 10.49 0.08 -11.01
C PRO A 116 11.92 -0.22 -10.58
N PHE A 117 12.67 -0.95 -11.43
CA PHE A 117 14.08 -1.33 -11.32
C PHE A 117 14.80 -1.04 -12.64
#